data_AF-A0AAX7UV79-F1
#
_entry.id   AF-A0AAX7UV79-F1
#
_cell.length_a   1.000
_cell.length_b   1.000
_cell.length_c   1.000
_cell.angle_alpha   90.00
_cell.angle_beta   90.00
_cell.angle_gamma   90.00
#
_symmetry.space_group_name_H-M   'P 1'
#
loop_
_entity.id
_entity.type
_entity.pdbx_description
1 polymer ?
#
loop_
_entity_poly.entity_id
_entity_poly.type
_entity_poly.pdbx_seq_one_letter_code
_entity_poly.pdbx_strand_id
1 'polypeptide(L)'
;MCHIPIFCWITAAVLESLLKTKLAGGKLPKTLTEMYIHFLVVQTKVKNIKHDGGAETDPLWSLKSKKMIEALGKLAFQQLQKGNLIFYETDLTECGINVREASVYSGVFTQIFKEERGLYREKVYCFVHLSIQEFLAALHVHLTFTNSGINLLKEEETASVQTGESSVRHFYQSAVDKALKSPNGHLDLFLRFLLGLSLQTNQDLLQGLLTQKGISSQINRDMVKYVKERMNDTLSPEKSIHLLHCLNELNDDSIVKEVQHHLSSGHLSKVDLSPAQWSALVFILLSSETGVDEFDLRKYSASEEALLQLLPVVTACKKAQLSGCNLTERSCEALSSILSSQSSRLRELDMSNNNLQDSGVKVLCVGLGSPHCMLETLRLSGCQITGTGFPSLDTAVRSNPSYLKELDLSYNHPGDSGMKLLSDLKKDPHVKLEILCVEPQGGRWMRPGLRKYFCDLTLDPNTAHKNLKLSDGNKEVTHVEEDQLYAYHDHRFDHWPQLLCTNSLTGRCYWEVEWRGGVHVAVTYGGIRRRGEEDECRFGRTYQSWSLYCSDDRGYYAGHNYIARAIPLLSSPLCHKVAVYVDCSAGIVSFYSVSSDKLIHLHTFNTTFTEPVYAGFRVKPDSSIHLCADSE
;
A
#
# COMPACT_ATOMS: atom_id res chain seq x y z
N MET A 1 -2.83 -9.98 -16.23
CA MET A 1 -3.96 -10.58 -16.98
C MET A 1 -3.94 -12.12 -16.93
N CYS A 2 -2.82 -12.78 -17.25
CA CYS A 2 -2.74 -14.25 -17.36
C CYS A 2 -2.77 -15.06 -16.04
N HIS A 3 -3.24 -14.47 -14.93
CA HIS A 3 -3.51 -15.22 -13.70
C HIS A 3 -4.95 -15.79 -13.71
N ILE A 4 -5.82 -15.33 -14.61
CA ILE A 4 -7.19 -15.82 -14.76
C ILE A 4 -7.27 -16.67 -16.04
N PRO A 5 -7.73 -17.93 -15.97
CA PRO A 5 -7.71 -18.86 -17.11
C PRO A 5 -8.36 -18.32 -18.40
N ILE A 6 -9.47 -17.59 -18.29
CA ILE A 6 -10.13 -17.01 -19.47
C ILE A 6 -9.25 -15.97 -20.18
N PHE A 7 -8.53 -15.15 -19.41
CA PHE A 7 -7.61 -14.17 -19.98
C PHE A 7 -6.40 -14.86 -20.61
N CYS A 8 -5.95 -16.01 -20.11
CA CYS A 8 -4.94 -16.83 -20.77
C CYS A 8 -5.43 -17.32 -22.13
N TRP A 9 -6.66 -17.84 -22.19
CA TRP A 9 -7.26 -18.33 -23.43
C TRP A 9 -7.43 -17.22 -24.48
N ILE A 10 -7.97 -16.06 -24.08
CA ILE A 10 -8.10 -14.88 -24.95
C ILE A 10 -6.72 -14.42 -25.45
N THR A 11 -5.76 -14.30 -24.54
CA THR A 11 -4.39 -13.88 -24.89
C THR A 11 -3.75 -14.86 -25.86
N ALA A 12 -3.88 -16.16 -25.62
CA ALA A 12 -3.34 -17.19 -26.51
C ALA A 12 -3.99 -17.13 -27.91
N ALA A 13 -5.31 -17.01 -28.00
CA ALA A 13 -6.02 -16.89 -29.28
C ALA A 13 -5.58 -15.65 -30.09
N VAL A 14 -5.40 -14.52 -29.41
CA VAL A 14 -4.92 -13.28 -30.03
C VAL A 14 -3.46 -13.41 -30.49
N LEU A 15 -2.57 -13.85 -29.60
CA LEU A 15 -1.14 -14.00 -29.91
C LEU A 15 -0.90 -15.02 -31.02
N GLU A 16 -1.61 -16.14 -31.03
CA GLU A 16 -1.52 -17.14 -32.10
C GLU A 16 -1.88 -16.53 -33.46
N SER A 17 -2.96 -15.75 -33.52
CA SER A 17 -3.34 -15.07 -34.76
C SER A 17 -2.31 -14.02 -35.18
N LEU A 18 -1.80 -13.21 -34.25
CA LEU A 18 -0.80 -12.16 -34.55
C LEU A 18 0.50 -12.78 -35.07
N LEU A 19 0.96 -13.88 -34.47
CA LEU A 19 2.17 -14.60 -34.88
C LEU A 19 2.03 -15.23 -36.27
N LYS A 20 0.87 -15.81 -36.59
CA LYS A 20 0.59 -16.41 -37.91
C LYS A 20 0.61 -15.38 -39.04
N THR A 21 0.13 -14.17 -38.78
CA THR A 21 -0.01 -13.12 -39.82
C THR A 21 1.29 -12.40 -40.21
N LYS A 22 2.47 -12.78 -39.67
CA LYS A 22 3.80 -12.20 -39.95
C LYS A 22 3.75 -10.70 -40.34
N LEU A 23 3.25 -9.84 -39.44
CA LEU A 23 3.34 -8.40 -39.64
C LEU A 23 4.61 -7.86 -39.00
N ALA A 24 5.58 -7.54 -39.86
CA ALA A 24 6.68 -6.65 -39.58
C ALA A 24 6.16 -5.40 -38.84
N GLY A 25 6.43 -5.29 -37.53
CA GLY A 25 6.19 -4.07 -36.75
C GLY A 25 4.82 -3.92 -36.07
N GLY A 26 3.95 -4.94 -36.02
CA GLY A 26 2.70 -4.86 -35.26
C GLY A 26 2.94 -4.76 -33.74
N LYS A 27 2.45 -3.70 -33.09
CA LYS A 27 2.54 -3.54 -31.62
C LYS A 27 1.64 -4.56 -30.92
N LEU A 28 2.15 -5.20 -29.87
CA LEU A 28 1.35 -6.07 -29.01
C LEU A 28 0.28 -5.24 -28.26
N PRO A 29 -0.91 -5.80 -28.00
CA PRO A 29 -1.93 -5.14 -27.19
C PRO A 29 -1.38 -4.81 -25.79
N LYS A 30 -1.54 -3.57 -25.36
CA LYS A 30 -1.06 -3.07 -24.05
C LYS A 30 -2.17 -2.98 -23.02
N THR A 31 -3.40 -2.74 -23.46
CA THR A 31 -4.57 -2.56 -22.59
C THR A 31 -5.53 -3.75 -22.70
N LEU A 32 -6.45 -3.88 -21.73
CA LEU A 32 -7.45 -4.94 -21.78
C LEU A 32 -8.41 -4.72 -22.95
N THR A 33 -8.77 -3.47 -23.22
CA THR A 33 -9.66 -3.13 -24.34
C THR A 33 -9.02 -3.48 -25.68
N GLU A 34 -7.75 -3.14 -25.90
CA GLU A 34 -7.01 -3.55 -27.11
C GLU A 34 -7.04 -5.07 -27.28
N MET A 35 -6.78 -5.83 -26.20
CA MET A 35 -6.80 -7.29 -26.24
C MET A 35 -8.17 -7.84 -26.66
N TYR A 36 -9.27 -7.27 -26.13
CA TYR A 36 -10.63 -7.70 -26.47
C TYR A 36 -11.06 -7.28 -27.88
N ILE A 37 -10.60 -6.13 -28.37
CA ILE A 37 -10.79 -5.72 -29.77
C ILE A 37 -10.10 -6.72 -30.70
N HIS A 38 -8.82 -7.02 -30.43
CA HIS A 38 -8.09 -8.02 -31.21
C HIS A 38 -8.77 -9.39 -31.16
N PHE A 39 -9.25 -9.81 -29.99
CA PHE A 39 -10.00 -11.05 -29.85
C PHE A 39 -11.26 -11.06 -30.72
N LEU A 40 -12.06 -9.98 -30.71
CA LEU A 40 -13.25 -9.86 -31.56
C LEU A 40 -12.91 -9.93 -33.05
N VAL A 41 -11.84 -9.26 -33.47
CA VAL A 41 -11.33 -9.28 -34.84
C VAL A 41 -10.93 -10.70 -35.24
N VAL A 42 -10.20 -11.41 -34.39
CA VAL A 42 -9.80 -12.81 -34.62
C VAL A 42 -11.02 -13.72 -34.76
N GLN A 43 -11.98 -13.64 -33.84
CA GLN A 43 -13.20 -14.46 -33.91
C GLN A 43 -14.02 -14.17 -35.17
N THR A 44 -14.11 -12.90 -35.58
CA THR A 44 -14.80 -12.51 -36.81
C THR A 44 -14.10 -13.06 -38.05
N LYS A 45 -12.76 -13.00 -38.12
CA LYS A 45 -11.98 -13.59 -39.23
C LYS A 45 -12.17 -15.10 -39.30
N VAL A 46 -12.04 -15.79 -38.17
CA VAL A 46 -12.22 -17.25 -38.10
C VAL A 46 -13.60 -17.64 -38.61
N LYS A 47 -14.64 -16.90 -38.22
CA LYS A 47 -16.01 -17.12 -38.68
C LYS A 47 -16.17 -16.85 -40.19
N ASN A 48 -15.63 -15.75 -40.71
CA ASN A 48 -15.72 -15.43 -42.14
C ASN A 48 -15.05 -16.50 -43.02
N ILE A 49 -13.86 -16.97 -42.62
CA ILE A 49 -13.09 -17.98 -43.37
C ILE A 49 -13.75 -19.36 -43.27
N LYS A 50 -14.12 -19.80 -42.06
CA LYS A 50 -14.62 -21.17 -41.85
C LYS A 50 -16.07 -21.37 -42.28
N HIS A 51 -16.91 -20.33 -42.20
CA HIS A 51 -18.36 -20.50 -42.35
C HIS A 51 -18.99 -19.65 -43.45
N ASP A 52 -18.42 -18.51 -43.80
CA ASP A 52 -18.91 -17.70 -44.92
C ASP A 52 -18.10 -17.93 -46.23
N GLY A 53 -17.08 -18.81 -46.21
CA GLY A 53 -16.29 -19.18 -47.39
C GLY A 53 -15.38 -18.08 -47.93
N GLY A 54 -15.10 -17.05 -47.13
CA GLY A 54 -14.27 -15.90 -47.53
C GLY A 54 -12.77 -16.21 -47.56
N ALA A 55 -12.04 -15.47 -48.39
CA ALA A 55 -10.57 -15.54 -48.46
C ALA A 55 -9.93 -14.68 -47.36
N GLU A 56 -8.68 -14.97 -46.97
CA GLU A 56 -7.94 -14.15 -45.98
C GLU A 56 -7.80 -12.66 -46.38
N THR A 57 -7.96 -12.36 -47.67
CA THR A 57 -7.87 -11.01 -48.25
C THR A 57 -9.19 -10.22 -48.20
N ASP A 58 -10.31 -10.83 -47.81
CA ASP A 58 -11.62 -10.16 -47.80
C ASP A 58 -11.71 -9.07 -46.72
N PRO A 59 -12.54 -8.02 -46.93
CA PRO A 59 -12.77 -7.01 -45.91
C PRO A 59 -13.28 -7.65 -44.62
N LEU A 60 -12.63 -7.31 -43.50
CA LEU A 60 -12.94 -7.88 -42.18
C LEU A 60 -14.44 -7.80 -41.83
N TRP A 61 -15.05 -6.64 -42.10
CA TRP A 61 -16.43 -6.33 -41.73
C TRP A 61 -17.39 -6.40 -42.92
N SER A 62 -17.95 -7.58 -43.19
CA SER A 62 -19.08 -7.74 -44.10
C SER A 62 -20.37 -7.17 -43.49
N LEU A 63 -21.36 -6.82 -44.32
CA LEU A 63 -22.67 -6.34 -43.84
C LEU A 63 -23.32 -7.34 -42.86
N LYS A 64 -23.16 -8.64 -43.12
CA LYS A 64 -23.68 -9.73 -42.26
C LYS A 64 -22.96 -9.75 -40.90
N SER A 65 -21.63 -9.65 -40.89
CA SER A 65 -20.86 -9.66 -39.64
C SER A 65 -21.10 -8.39 -38.82
N LYS A 66 -21.24 -7.20 -39.44
CA LYS A 66 -21.61 -5.97 -38.72
C LYS A 66 -22.96 -6.10 -38.00
N LYS A 67 -24.00 -6.50 -38.73
CA LYS A 67 -25.35 -6.70 -38.15
C LYS A 67 -25.35 -7.69 -36.99
N MET A 68 -24.59 -8.78 -37.11
CA MET A 68 -24.49 -9.76 -36.04
C MET A 68 -23.81 -9.20 -34.79
N ILE A 69 -22.70 -8.46 -34.93
CA ILE A 69 -22.01 -7.84 -33.79
C ILE A 69 -22.88 -6.78 -33.13
N GLU A 70 -23.61 -5.97 -33.91
CA GLU A 70 -24.58 -5.02 -33.39
C GLU A 70 -25.69 -5.70 -32.57
N ALA A 71 -26.23 -6.81 -33.09
CA ALA A 71 -27.28 -7.58 -32.42
C ALA A 71 -26.77 -8.26 -31.14
N LEU A 72 -25.60 -8.89 -31.17
CA LEU A 72 -24.94 -9.49 -30.00
C LEU A 72 -24.62 -8.43 -28.94
N GLY A 73 -24.13 -7.26 -29.35
CA GLY A 73 -23.87 -6.14 -28.46
C GLY A 73 -25.13 -5.58 -27.80
N LYS A 74 -26.24 -5.49 -28.56
CA LYS A 74 -27.55 -5.11 -28.02
C LYS A 74 -28.03 -6.11 -26.96
N LEU A 75 -27.97 -7.41 -27.26
CA LEU A 75 -28.31 -8.47 -26.31
C LEU A 75 -27.44 -8.36 -25.05
N ALA A 76 -26.13 -8.20 -25.23
CA ALA A 76 -25.18 -8.10 -24.13
C ALA A 76 -25.51 -6.93 -23.20
N PHE A 77 -25.79 -5.75 -23.74
CA PHE A 77 -26.14 -4.57 -22.96
C PHE A 77 -27.46 -4.73 -22.21
N GLN A 78 -28.52 -5.18 -22.90
CA GLN A 78 -29.83 -5.36 -22.27
C GLN A 78 -29.79 -6.37 -21.13
N GLN A 79 -29.09 -7.48 -21.32
CA GLN A 79 -28.99 -8.52 -20.30
C GLN A 79 -28.04 -8.13 -19.18
N LEU A 80 -27.00 -7.34 -19.46
CA LEU A 80 -26.14 -6.74 -18.43
C LEU A 80 -26.95 -5.80 -17.51
N GLN A 81 -27.83 -4.95 -18.06
CA GLN A 81 -28.72 -4.10 -17.27
C GLN A 81 -29.71 -4.91 -16.41
N LYS A 82 -30.17 -6.07 -16.92
CA LYS A 82 -31.04 -6.98 -16.17
C LYS A 82 -30.30 -7.83 -15.12
N GLY A 83 -28.95 -7.86 -15.14
CA GLY A 83 -28.15 -8.74 -14.28
C GLY A 83 -28.18 -10.22 -14.69
N ASN A 84 -28.55 -10.51 -15.95
CA ASN A 84 -28.69 -11.87 -16.46
C ASN A 84 -27.41 -12.36 -17.14
N LEU A 85 -27.02 -13.60 -16.84
CA LEU A 85 -25.90 -14.32 -17.47
C LEU A 85 -26.37 -15.39 -18.47
N ILE A 86 -27.63 -15.79 -18.37
CA ILE A 86 -28.26 -16.86 -19.17
C ILE A 86 -29.48 -16.26 -19.85
N PHE A 87 -29.66 -16.59 -21.13
CA PHE A 87 -30.68 -16.04 -22.02
C PHE A 87 -31.49 -17.17 -22.65
N TYR A 88 -32.73 -16.86 -23.02
CA TYR A 88 -33.63 -17.77 -23.71
C TYR A 88 -33.74 -17.40 -25.18
N GLU A 89 -34.27 -18.30 -26.00
CA GLU A 89 -34.46 -18.05 -27.44
C GLU A 89 -35.28 -16.78 -27.72
N THR A 90 -36.24 -16.46 -26.85
CA THR A 90 -37.02 -15.22 -26.90
C THR A 90 -36.15 -13.97 -26.80
N ASP A 91 -35.20 -13.93 -25.86
CA ASP A 91 -34.27 -12.81 -25.69
C ASP A 91 -33.41 -12.58 -26.95
N LEU A 92 -33.01 -13.67 -27.63
CA LEU A 92 -32.26 -13.59 -28.89
C LEU A 92 -33.14 -13.00 -30.00
N THR A 93 -34.39 -13.47 -30.13
CA THR A 93 -35.30 -12.99 -31.17
C THR A 93 -35.68 -11.52 -30.98
N GLU A 94 -35.84 -11.04 -29.75
CA GLU A 94 -36.07 -9.61 -29.43
C GLU A 94 -34.88 -8.71 -29.87
N CYS A 95 -33.68 -9.27 -29.88
CA CYS A 95 -32.47 -8.60 -30.38
C CYS A 95 -32.26 -8.77 -31.89
N GLY A 96 -33.16 -9.46 -32.60
CA GLY A 96 -33.04 -9.74 -34.02
C GLY A 96 -31.98 -10.80 -34.36
N ILE A 97 -31.62 -11.65 -33.38
CA ILE A 97 -30.59 -12.68 -33.53
C ILE A 97 -31.22 -13.99 -33.99
N ASN A 98 -30.76 -14.50 -35.13
CA ASN A 98 -31.07 -15.87 -35.53
C ASN A 98 -30.15 -16.85 -34.77
N VAL A 99 -30.74 -17.76 -33.98
CA VAL A 99 -30.03 -18.79 -33.19
C VAL A 99 -28.98 -19.54 -34.00
N ARG A 100 -29.31 -19.93 -35.24
CA ARG A 100 -28.40 -20.69 -36.10
C ARG A 100 -27.19 -19.88 -36.52
N GLU A 101 -27.34 -18.57 -36.68
CA GLU A 101 -26.24 -17.67 -37.04
C GLU A 101 -25.40 -17.27 -35.83
N ALA A 102 -26.01 -17.11 -34.65
CA ALA A 102 -25.30 -16.81 -33.41
C ALA A 102 -24.42 -17.98 -32.94
N SER A 103 -24.88 -19.21 -33.13
CA SER A 103 -24.15 -20.44 -32.78
C SER A 103 -22.81 -20.61 -33.53
N VAL A 104 -22.62 -19.86 -34.62
CA VAL A 104 -21.37 -19.85 -35.41
C VAL A 104 -20.26 -19.07 -34.70
N TYR A 105 -20.59 -18.13 -33.81
CA TYR A 105 -19.64 -17.37 -33.01
C TYR A 105 -19.27 -18.11 -31.71
N SER A 106 -18.89 -19.39 -31.80
CA SER A 106 -18.63 -20.27 -30.65
C SER A 106 -17.58 -19.75 -29.65
N GLY A 107 -16.66 -18.88 -30.08
CA GLY A 107 -15.69 -18.23 -29.18
C GLY A 107 -16.23 -17.02 -28.40
N VAL A 108 -17.45 -16.57 -28.70
CA VAL A 108 -18.09 -15.39 -28.09
C VAL A 108 -19.40 -15.78 -27.41
N PHE A 109 -20.19 -16.61 -28.08
CA PHE A 109 -21.56 -16.98 -27.72
C PHE A 109 -21.74 -18.49 -27.81
N THR A 110 -22.38 -19.10 -26.81
CA THR A 110 -22.55 -20.55 -26.77
C THR A 110 -23.97 -20.95 -26.36
N GLN A 111 -24.41 -22.09 -26.88
CA GLN A 111 -25.66 -22.75 -26.49
C GLN A 111 -25.35 -23.80 -25.41
N ILE A 112 -26.14 -23.79 -24.34
CA ILE A 112 -26.09 -24.76 -23.25
C ILE A 112 -27.46 -25.46 -23.16
N PHE A 113 -27.45 -26.73 -22.77
CA PHE A 113 -28.68 -27.49 -22.51
C PHE A 113 -28.97 -27.46 -21.02
N LYS A 114 -30.17 -27.00 -20.63
CA LYS A 114 -30.66 -27.10 -19.26
C LYS A 114 -31.70 -28.22 -19.19
N GLU A 115 -31.47 -29.18 -18.31
CA GLU A 115 -32.40 -30.28 -18.02
C GLU A 115 -33.22 -29.87 -16.79
N GLU A 116 -34.47 -29.48 -16.98
CA GLU A 116 -35.39 -29.29 -15.85
C GLU A 116 -35.96 -30.64 -15.43
N ARG A 117 -36.31 -30.79 -14.14
CA ARG A 117 -36.73 -32.05 -13.52
C ARG A 117 -37.92 -32.69 -14.29
N GLY A 118 -37.62 -33.51 -15.29
CA GLY A 118 -38.58 -34.32 -16.05
C GLY A 118 -38.85 -33.85 -17.47
N LEU A 119 -38.29 -34.59 -18.43
CA LEU A 119 -38.68 -34.76 -19.85
C LEU A 119 -38.38 -33.66 -20.88
N TYR A 120 -38.16 -32.39 -20.50
CA TYR A 120 -37.86 -31.33 -21.48
C TYR A 120 -36.45 -30.76 -21.30
N ARG A 121 -35.67 -30.76 -22.39
CA ARG A 121 -34.39 -30.03 -22.49
C ARG A 121 -34.65 -28.67 -23.11
N GLU A 122 -34.59 -27.63 -22.31
CA GLU A 122 -34.67 -26.27 -22.81
C GLU A 122 -33.28 -25.79 -23.24
N LYS A 123 -33.22 -25.11 -24.39
CA LYS A 123 -31.99 -24.51 -24.88
C LYS A 123 -31.84 -23.14 -24.24
N VAL A 124 -30.76 -22.96 -23.51
CA VAL A 124 -30.39 -21.67 -22.95
C VAL A 124 -29.06 -21.23 -23.57
N TYR A 125 -28.80 -19.95 -23.54
CA TYR A 125 -27.62 -19.37 -24.18
C TYR A 125 -26.88 -18.48 -23.20
N CYS A 126 -25.58 -18.35 -23.38
CA CYS A 126 -24.77 -17.38 -22.65
C CYS A 126 -23.59 -16.92 -23.51
N PHE A 127 -22.98 -15.81 -23.11
CA PHE A 127 -21.64 -15.50 -23.58
C PHE A 127 -20.65 -16.47 -22.96
N VAL A 128 -19.54 -16.77 -23.65
CA VAL A 128 -18.50 -17.69 -23.15
C VAL A 128 -17.96 -17.25 -21.79
N HIS A 129 -17.95 -15.94 -21.54
CA HIS A 129 -17.60 -15.37 -20.25
C HIS A 129 -18.27 -13.99 -20.05
N LEU A 130 -18.53 -13.60 -18.79
CA LEU A 130 -19.14 -12.29 -18.46
C LEU A 130 -18.33 -11.11 -19.02
N SER A 131 -17.01 -11.17 -19.00
CA SER A 131 -16.16 -10.11 -19.58
C SER A 131 -16.40 -9.89 -21.08
N ILE A 132 -16.80 -10.94 -21.83
CA ILE A 132 -17.16 -10.82 -23.25
C ILE A 132 -18.50 -10.12 -23.38
N GLN A 133 -19.47 -10.44 -22.52
CA GLN A 133 -20.76 -9.75 -22.44
C GLN A 133 -20.55 -8.26 -22.14
N GLU A 134 -19.76 -7.92 -21.13
CA GLU A 134 -19.48 -6.52 -20.76
C GLU A 134 -18.74 -5.75 -21.86
N PHE A 135 -17.77 -6.39 -22.53
CA PHE A 135 -17.08 -5.80 -23.67
C PHE A 135 -18.03 -5.50 -24.83
N LEU A 136 -18.87 -6.47 -25.22
CA LEU A 136 -19.84 -6.29 -26.31
C LEU A 136 -20.92 -5.26 -25.96
N ALA A 137 -21.33 -5.21 -24.69
CA ALA A 137 -22.23 -4.17 -24.18
C ALA A 137 -21.58 -2.78 -24.32
N ALA A 138 -20.32 -2.63 -23.89
CA ALA A 138 -19.59 -1.37 -24.01
C ALA A 138 -19.41 -0.94 -25.47
N LEU A 139 -19.09 -1.89 -26.35
CA LEU A 139 -19.00 -1.68 -27.79
C LEU A 139 -20.33 -1.22 -28.39
N HIS A 140 -21.45 -1.84 -28.01
CA HIS A 140 -22.78 -1.46 -28.47
C HIS A 140 -23.18 -0.05 -28.04
N VAL A 141 -22.94 0.29 -26.77
CA VAL A 141 -23.23 1.61 -26.20
C VAL A 141 -22.39 2.69 -26.88
N HIS A 142 -21.10 2.42 -27.09
CA HIS A 142 -20.22 3.31 -27.84
C HIS A 142 -20.68 3.50 -29.29
N LEU A 143 -20.94 2.41 -30.02
CA LEU A 143 -21.38 2.43 -31.43
C LEU A 143 -22.68 3.20 -31.61
N THR A 144 -23.65 2.97 -30.71
CA THR A 144 -24.95 3.63 -30.79
C THR A 144 -24.79 5.13 -30.57
N PHE A 145 -24.01 5.53 -29.55
CA PHE A 145 -23.74 6.94 -29.32
C PHE A 145 -23.00 7.61 -30.47
N THR A 146 -21.95 6.98 -31.03
CA THR A 146 -21.19 7.56 -32.15
C THR A 146 -22.00 7.66 -33.44
N ASN A 147 -22.89 6.69 -33.70
CA ASN A 147 -23.65 6.61 -34.96
C ASN A 147 -24.93 7.47 -34.93
N SER A 148 -25.65 7.50 -33.81
CA SER A 148 -26.96 8.18 -33.70
C SER A 148 -27.02 9.30 -32.68
N GLY A 149 -26.00 9.47 -31.83
CA GLY A 149 -25.99 10.44 -30.72
C GLY A 149 -26.84 10.02 -29.52
N ILE A 150 -27.40 8.81 -29.53
CA ILE A 150 -28.27 8.32 -28.45
C ILE A 150 -27.42 7.80 -27.29
N ASN A 151 -27.57 8.41 -26.12
CA ASN A 151 -26.95 7.94 -24.88
C ASN A 151 -27.86 6.88 -24.21
N LEU A 152 -27.52 5.60 -24.41
CA LEU A 152 -28.25 4.47 -23.81
C LEU A 152 -28.10 4.36 -22.27
N LEU A 153 -27.25 5.18 -21.64
CA LEU A 153 -27.00 5.14 -20.20
C LEU A 153 -27.92 6.07 -19.41
N LYS A 154 -28.61 7.03 -20.05
CA LYS A 154 -29.55 7.96 -19.40
C LYS A 154 -30.89 7.28 -19.08
N GLU A 155 -31.47 7.64 -17.93
CA GLU A 155 -32.87 7.34 -17.59
C GLU A 155 -33.83 8.27 -18.38
N GLU A 156 -35.02 7.78 -18.71
CA GLU A 156 -35.87 8.18 -19.85
C GLU A 156 -36.35 9.65 -19.92
N GLU A 157 -36.05 10.53 -18.96
CA GLU A 157 -36.65 11.88 -18.92
C GLU A 157 -35.85 13.02 -19.58
N THR A 158 -34.65 12.79 -20.15
CA THR A 158 -33.93 13.86 -20.89
C THR A 158 -33.16 13.36 -22.12
N ALA A 159 -33.85 12.71 -23.05
CA ALA A 159 -33.32 12.42 -24.38
C ALA A 159 -33.37 13.68 -25.28
N SER A 160 -32.59 14.72 -24.95
CA SER A 160 -32.30 15.78 -25.91
C SER A 160 -31.11 15.35 -26.79
N VAL A 161 -31.32 15.36 -28.11
CA VAL A 161 -30.26 15.12 -29.11
C VAL A 161 -29.36 16.34 -29.12
N GLN A 162 -28.38 16.38 -28.22
CA GLN A 162 -27.33 17.39 -28.27
C GLN A 162 -26.19 16.86 -29.14
N THR A 163 -25.92 17.53 -30.26
CA THR A 163 -24.79 17.24 -31.14
C THR A 163 -23.66 18.22 -30.84
N GLY A 164 -22.46 17.71 -30.54
CA GLY A 164 -21.27 18.53 -30.24
C GLY A 164 -20.30 17.88 -29.25
N GLU A 165 -19.12 18.48 -29.08
CA GLU A 165 -18.07 17.97 -28.17
C GLU A 165 -18.54 17.90 -26.70
N SER A 166 -19.42 18.81 -26.27
CA SER A 166 -20.01 18.82 -24.92
C SER A 166 -20.88 17.58 -24.65
N SER A 167 -21.61 17.10 -25.67
CA SER A 167 -22.43 15.89 -25.58
C SER A 167 -21.57 14.64 -25.43
N VAL A 168 -20.46 14.56 -26.17
CA VAL A 168 -19.49 13.45 -26.05
C VAL A 168 -18.86 13.42 -24.66
N ARG A 169 -18.46 14.59 -24.13
CA ARG A 169 -17.92 14.69 -22.78
C ARG A 169 -18.94 14.23 -21.73
N HIS A 170 -20.18 14.73 -21.82
CA HIS A 170 -21.24 14.34 -20.88
C HIS A 170 -21.57 12.83 -20.97
N PHE A 171 -21.49 12.22 -22.16
CA PHE A 171 -21.72 10.80 -22.33
C PHE A 171 -20.75 9.95 -21.49
N TYR A 172 -19.44 10.16 -21.63
CA TYR A 172 -18.46 9.40 -20.84
C TYR A 172 -18.48 9.75 -19.36
N GLN A 173 -18.70 11.02 -19.00
CA GLN A 173 -18.88 11.42 -17.60
C GLN A 173 -20.07 10.70 -16.95
N SER A 174 -21.21 10.62 -17.66
CA SER A 174 -22.38 9.90 -17.18
C SER A 174 -22.14 8.40 -17.01
N ALA A 175 -21.27 7.80 -17.83
CA ALA A 175 -20.88 6.40 -17.68
C ALA A 175 -20.03 6.17 -16.42
N VAL A 176 -19.07 7.06 -16.15
CA VAL A 176 -18.25 7.02 -14.92
C VAL A 176 -19.16 7.15 -13.70
N ASP A 177 -20.05 8.14 -13.68
CA ASP A 177 -20.99 8.35 -12.57
C ASP A 177 -21.92 7.14 -12.37
N LYS A 178 -22.42 6.53 -13.45
CA LYS A 178 -23.31 5.35 -13.37
C LYS A 178 -22.58 4.13 -12.82
N ALA A 179 -21.32 3.90 -13.21
CA ALA A 179 -20.51 2.82 -12.66
C ALA A 179 -20.20 3.05 -11.18
N LEU A 180 -19.84 4.27 -10.79
CA LEU A 180 -19.56 4.61 -9.38
C LEU A 180 -20.78 4.49 -8.47
N LYS A 181 -22.00 4.69 -9.01
CA LYS A 181 -23.26 4.46 -8.29
C LYS A 181 -23.64 2.98 -8.19
N SER A 182 -23.00 2.10 -8.96
CA SER A 182 -23.26 0.66 -8.91
C SER A 182 -22.93 0.09 -7.52
N PRO A 183 -23.85 -0.65 -6.88
CA PRO A 183 -23.63 -1.17 -5.53
C PRO A 183 -22.67 -2.37 -5.51
N ASN A 184 -22.60 -3.13 -6.60
CA ASN A 184 -21.85 -4.39 -6.70
C ASN A 184 -20.75 -4.36 -7.77
N GLY A 185 -20.45 -3.20 -8.35
CA GLY A 185 -19.39 -3.05 -9.36
C GLY A 185 -19.67 -3.74 -10.70
N HIS A 186 -20.91 -4.19 -10.98
CA HIS A 186 -21.22 -4.91 -12.24
C HIS A 186 -21.04 -4.08 -13.53
N LEU A 187 -20.77 -2.77 -13.41
CA LEU A 187 -20.48 -1.89 -14.55
C LEU A 187 -19.01 -1.50 -14.64
N ASP A 188 -18.18 -2.02 -13.74
CA ASP A 188 -16.78 -1.66 -13.65
C ASP A 188 -16.06 -2.09 -14.93
N LEU A 189 -16.03 -3.39 -15.21
CA LEU A 189 -15.32 -3.88 -16.40
C LEU A 189 -15.95 -3.34 -17.71
N PHE A 190 -17.27 -3.13 -17.74
CA PHE A 190 -17.95 -2.39 -18.80
C PHE A 190 -17.38 -0.97 -19.00
N LEU A 191 -17.21 -0.19 -17.92
CA LEU A 191 -16.69 1.18 -17.96
C LEU A 191 -15.26 1.20 -18.51
N ARG A 192 -14.41 0.28 -18.08
CA ARG A 192 -13.05 0.13 -18.60
C ARG A 192 -13.03 -0.01 -20.11
N PHE A 193 -13.84 -0.93 -20.64
CA PHE A 193 -13.95 -1.13 -22.07
C PHE A 193 -14.50 0.11 -22.78
N LEU A 194 -15.53 0.74 -22.22
CA LEU A 194 -16.15 1.93 -22.81
C LEU A 194 -15.16 3.10 -22.93
N LEU A 195 -14.36 3.35 -21.90
CA LEU A 195 -13.32 4.38 -21.92
C LEU A 195 -12.15 3.99 -22.83
N GLY A 196 -11.74 2.72 -22.85
CA GLY A 196 -10.74 2.25 -23.82
C GLY A 196 -11.20 2.46 -25.27
N LEU A 197 -12.48 2.22 -25.58
CA LEU A 197 -13.06 2.45 -26.91
C LEU A 197 -13.10 3.93 -27.32
N SER A 198 -12.96 4.87 -26.37
CA SER A 198 -12.91 6.30 -26.69
C SER A 198 -11.60 6.71 -27.39
N LEU A 199 -10.56 5.89 -27.31
CA LEU A 199 -9.26 6.19 -27.91
C LEU A 199 -9.28 5.93 -29.41
N GLN A 200 -8.75 6.89 -30.18
CA GLN A 200 -8.66 6.78 -31.64
C GLN A 200 -7.91 5.52 -32.10
N THR A 201 -6.82 5.17 -31.41
CA THR A 201 -6.02 3.97 -31.73
C THR A 201 -6.84 2.69 -31.66
N ASN A 202 -7.81 2.62 -30.75
CA ASN A 202 -8.69 1.46 -30.58
C ASN A 202 -9.82 1.47 -31.61
N GLN A 203 -10.31 2.66 -31.99
CA GLN A 203 -11.29 2.81 -33.06
C GLN A 203 -10.71 2.44 -34.43
N ASP A 204 -9.43 2.74 -34.66
CA ASP A 204 -8.73 2.38 -35.90
C ASP A 204 -8.64 0.85 -36.07
N LEU A 205 -8.49 0.09 -34.98
CA LEU A 205 -8.53 -1.39 -35.01
C LEU A 205 -9.91 -1.95 -35.40
N LEU A 206 -10.96 -1.16 -35.20
CA LEU A 206 -12.36 -1.47 -35.54
C LEU A 206 -12.80 -0.78 -36.84
N GLN A 207 -11.86 -0.27 -37.64
CA GLN A 207 -12.15 0.43 -38.89
C GLN A 207 -13.05 -0.41 -39.79
N GLY A 208 -14.18 0.17 -40.20
CA GLY A 208 -15.23 -0.51 -40.96
C GLY A 208 -16.46 -0.86 -40.13
N LEU A 209 -16.33 -1.12 -38.82
CA LEU A 209 -17.48 -1.21 -37.91
C LEU A 209 -17.90 0.19 -37.41
N LEU A 210 -16.94 1.08 -37.19
CA LEU A 210 -17.13 2.48 -36.81
C LEU A 210 -17.07 3.40 -38.03
N THR A 211 -18.00 4.36 -38.15
CA THR A 211 -17.85 5.53 -39.02
C THR A 211 -16.84 6.48 -38.37
N GLN A 212 -15.70 6.73 -39.02
CA GLN A 212 -14.62 7.55 -38.46
C GLN A 212 -15.10 8.97 -38.12
N LYS A 213 -15.47 9.17 -36.86
CA LYS A 213 -15.68 10.48 -36.25
C LYS A 213 -14.72 10.54 -35.07
N GLY A 214 -13.49 10.95 -35.34
CA GLY A 214 -12.45 10.93 -34.34
C GLY A 214 -12.82 11.81 -33.14
N ILE A 215 -12.78 11.22 -31.94
CA ILE A 215 -12.92 11.98 -30.70
C ILE A 215 -11.68 12.85 -30.56
N SER A 216 -11.86 14.17 -30.36
CA SER A 216 -10.74 15.09 -30.28
C SER A 216 -9.83 14.76 -29.09
N SER A 217 -8.52 14.97 -29.24
CA SER A 217 -7.55 14.75 -28.15
C SER A 217 -7.87 15.57 -26.90
N GLN A 218 -8.58 16.69 -27.06
CA GLN A 218 -9.10 17.50 -25.97
C GLN A 218 -10.11 16.74 -25.10
N ILE A 219 -11.05 16.01 -25.71
CA ILE A 219 -12.06 15.23 -24.97
C ILE A 219 -11.39 14.12 -24.15
N ASN A 220 -10.35 13.47 -24.68
CA ASN A 220 -9.56 12.48 -23.92
C ASN A 220 -8.89 13.10 -22.68
N ARG A 221 -8.29 14.30 -22.82
CA ARG A 221 -7.72 15.03 -21.67
C ARG A 221 -8.79 15.40 -20.64
N ASP A 222 -9.96 15.84 -21.09
CA ASP A 222 -11.08 16.18 -20.22
C ASP A 222 -11.62 14.96 -19.46
N MET A 223 -11.69 13.78 -20.11
CA MET A 223 -12.08 12.52 -19.48
C MET A 223 -11.07 12.07 -18.42
N VAL A 224 -9.78 12.10 -18.75
CA VAL A 224 -8.70 11.79 -17.80
C VAL A 224 -8.79 12.71 -16.58
N LYS A 225 -8.96 14.02 -16.80
CA LYS A 225 -9.11 14.99 -15.71
C LYS A 225 -10.33 14.66 -14.84
N TYR A 226 -11.47 14.36 -15.45
CA TYR A 226 -12.69 14.03 -14.74
C TYR A 226 -12.57 12.74 -13.91
N VAL A 227 -11.94 11.70 -14.44
CA VAL A 227 -11.68 10.45 -13.69
C VAL A 227 -10.79 10.75 -12.48
N LYS A 228 -9.73 11.56 -12.63
CA LYS A 228 -8.85 11.97 -11.52
C LYS A 228 -9.59 12.80 -10.48
N GLU A 229 -10.50 13.68 -10.89
CA GLU A 229 -11.38 14.44 -9.98
C GLU A 229 -12.26 13.48 -9.17
N ARG A 230 -12.91 12.50 -9.81
CA ARG A 230 -13.73 11.48 -9.14
C ARG A 230 -12.93 10.62 -8.17
N MET A 231 -11.67 10.32 -8.47
CA MET A 231 -10.79 9.56 -7.58
C MET A 231 -10.41 10.30 -6.29
N ASN A 232 -10.57 11.62 -6.25
CA ASN A 232 -10.35 12.41 -5.04
C ASN A 232 -11.60 12.51 -4.15
N ASP A 233 -12.74 12.00 -4.62
CA ASP A 233 -13.93 11.83 -3.79
C ASP A 233 -13.71 10.65 -2.80
N THR A 234 -14.54 10.57 -1.74
CA THR A 234 -14.47 9.47 -0.77
C THR A 234 -15.03 8.17 -1.39
N LEU A 235 -14.17 7.42 -2.07
CA LEU A 235 -14.50 6.15 -2.72
C LEU A 235 -14.02 4.95 -1.89
N SER A 236 -14.64 3.78 -2.10
CA SER A 236 -14.10 2.53 -1.56
C SER A 236 -12.81 2.15 -2.29
N PRO A 237 -11.89 1.41 -1.65
CA PRO A 237 -10.63 0.99 -2.28
C PRO A 237 -10.83 0.27 -3.63
N GLU A 238 -11.87 -0.56 -3.75
CA GLU A 238 -12.20 -1.31 -4.96
C GLU A 238 -12.55 -0.36 -6.12
N LYS A 239 -13.37 0.67 -5.85
CA LYS A 239 -13.77 1.67 -6.85
C LYS A 239 -12.57 2.52 -7.29
N SER A 240 -11.69 2.88 -6.37
CA SER A 240 -10.48 3.64 -6.72
C SER A 240 -9.51 2.83 -7.59
N ILE A 241 -9.28 1.55 -7.25
CA ILE A 241 -8.50 0.62 -8.09
C ILE A 241 -9.13 0.48 -9.47
N HIS A 242 -10.46 0.41 -9.52
CA HIS A 242 -11.19 0.35 -10.77
C HIS A 242 -10.95 1.58 -11.65
N LEU A 243 -11.03 2.79 -11.09
CA LEU A 243 -10.74 4.03 -11.82
C LEU A 243 -9.26 4.14 -12.25
N LEU A 244 -8.31 3.61 -11.49
CA LEU A 244 -6.91 3.48 -11.94
C LEU A 244 -6.80 2.59 -13.18
N HIS A 245 -7.53 1.48 -13.23
CA HIS A 245 -7.58 0.67 -14.43
C HIS A 245 -8.19 1.42 -15.61
N CYS A 246 -9.23 2.23 -15.40
CA CYS A 246 -9.79 3.11 -16.44
C CYS A 246 -8.76 4.12 -16.96
N LEU A 247 -7.97 4.75 -16.08
CA LEU A 247 -6.87 5.64 -16.50
C LEU A 247 -5.84 4.89 -17.35
N ASN A 248 -5.50 3.66 -16.98
CA ASN A 248 -4.62 2.81 -17.78
C ASN A 248 -5.22 2.47 -19.15
N GLU A 249 -6.53 2.21 -19.25
CA GLU A 249 -7.20 2.04 -20.56
C GLU A 249 -7.16 3.32 -21.41
N LEU A 250 -7.12 4.50 -20.78
CA LEU A 250 -6.94 5.81 -21.41
C LEU A 250 -5.47 6.17 -21.69
N ASN A 251 -4.54 5.23 -21.46
CA ASN A 251 -3.08 5.44 -21.56
C ASN A 251 -2.53 6.55 -20.65
N ASP A 252 -3.18 6.84 -19.52
CA ASP A 252 -2.66 7.73 -18.47
C ASP A 252 -2.17 6.92 -17.26
N ASP A 253 -0.86 6.89 -17.08
CA ASP A 253 -0.18 6.27 -15.93
C ASP A 253 0.49 7.32 -15.02
N SER A 254 0.10 8.59 -15.16
CA SER A 254 0.79 9.73 -14.54
C SER A 254 0.81 9.66 -13.01
N ILE A 255 -0.32 9.33 -12.38
CA ILE A 255 -0.45 9.19 -10.91
C ILE A 255 0.43 8.03 -10.42
N VAL A 256 0.44 6.90 -11.14
CA VAL A 256 1.26 5.73 -10.79
C VAL A 256 2.75 6.10 -10.88
N LYS A 257 3.17 6.78 -11.95
CA LYS A 257 4.55 7.26 -12.12
C LYS A 257 4.96 8.26 -11.04
N GLU A 258 4.08 9.18 -10.67
CA GLU A 258 4.30 10.14 -9.60
C GLU A 258 4.55 9.42 -8.27
N VAL A 259 3.67 8.48 -7.89
CA VAL A 259 3.84 7.69 -6.65
C VAL A 259 5.10 6.81 -6.70
N GLN A 260 5.40 6.18 -7.85
CA GLN A 260 6.64 5.41 -8.04
C GLN A 260 7.89 6.29 -7.91
N HIS A 261 7.84 7.53 -8.39
CA HIS A 261 8.92 8.50 -8.23
C HIS A 261 9.12 8.84 -6.74
N HIS A 262 8.04 9.08 -5.99
CA HIS A 262 8.10 9.30 -4.54
C HIS A 262 8.60 8.08 -3.76
N LEU A 263 8.24 6.86 -4.17
CA LEU A 263 8.79 5.60 -3.63
C LEU A 263 10.30 5.51 -3.84
N SER A 264 10.74 5.71 -5.09
CA SER A 264 12.14 5.56 -5.49
C SER A 264 13.06 6.60 -4.83
N SER A 265 12.53 7.79 -4.58
CA SER A 265 13.24 8.87 -3.88
C SER A 265 13.15 8.77 -2.35
N GLY A 266 12.27 7.92 -1.81
CA GLY A 266 12.08 7.75 -0.37
C GLY A 266 11.37 8.93 0.30
N HIS A 267 10.54 9.68 -0.43
CA HIS A 267 9.87 10.89 0.05
C HIS A 267 8.44 10.68 0.57
N LEU A 268 7.89 9.46 0.49
CA LEU A 268 6.46 9.22 0.79
C LEU A 268 6.01 9.58 2.20
N SER A 269 6.85 9.36 3.22
CA SER A 269 6.52 9.68 4.62
C SER A 269 6.42 11.17 4.93
N LYS A 270 6.60 12.01 3.91
CA LYS A 270 6.71 13.46 4.03
C LYS A 270 5.86 14.20 3.00
N VAL A 271 5.06 13.48 2.19
CA VAL A 271 4.15 14.07 1.19
C VAL A 271 2.72 13.75 1.60
N ASP A 272 1.88 14.77 1.68
CA ASP A 272 0.44 14.60 1.83
C ASP A 272 -0.12 14.06 0.52
N LEU A 273 -0.34 12.74 0.46
CA LEU A 273 -0.91 12.11 -0.72
C LEU A 273 -2.42 12.39 -0.80
N SER A 274 -2.87 12.74 -2.00
CA SER A 274 -4.28 12.78 -2.33
C SER A 274 -4.92 11.37 -2.27
N PRO A 275 -6.25 11.25 -2.14
CA PRO A 275 -6.92 9.93 -2.16
C PRO A 275 -6.60 9.10 -3.41
N ALA A 276 -6.44 9.75 -4.57
CA ALA A 276 -6.03 9.09 -5.81
C ALA A 276 -4.61 8.52 -5.72
N GLN A 277 -3.67 9.26 -5.10
CA GLN A 277 -2.30 8.81 -4.90
C GLN A 277 -2.19 7.69 -3.86
N TRP A 278 -2.97 7.73 -2.76
CA TRP A 278 -3.09 6.60 -1.82
C TRP A 278 -3.59 5.34 -2.51
N SER A 279 -4.62 5.48 -3.34
CA SER A 279 -5.16 4.37 -4.12
C SER A 279 -4.13 3.80 -5.10
N ALA A 280 -3.33 4.68 -5.74
CA ALA A 280 -2.23 4.26 -6.61
C ALA A 280 -1.13 3.54 -5.83
N LEU A 281 -0.80 3.98 -4.61
CA LEU A 281 0.15 3.30 -3.75
C LEU A 281 -0.33 1.89 -3.39
N VAL A 282 -1.59 1.73 -2.96
CA VAL A 282 -2.20 0.42 -2.71
C VAL A 282 -2.10 -0.47 -3.95
N PHE A 283 -2.46 0.07 -5.12
CA PHE A 283 -2.38 -0.65 -6.39
C PHE A 283 -0.95 -1.12 -6.71
N ILE A 284 0.05 -0.26 -6.55
CA ILE A 284 1.47 -0.59 -6.78
C ILE A 284 1.92 -1.71 -5.85
N LEU A 285 1.60 -1.62 -4.56
CA LEU A 285 2.03 -2.59 -3.56
C LEU A 285 1.39 -3.97 -3.81
N LEU A 286 0.08 -4.01 -4.04
CA LEU A 286 -0.66 -5.25 -4.28
C LEU A 286 -0.37 -5.90 -5.63
N SER A 287 0.10 -5.13 -6.62
CA SER A 287 0.43 -5.64 -7.96
C SER A 287 1.88 -6.10 -8.11
N SER A 288 2.68 -6.05 -7.05
CA SER A 288 4.09 -6.47 -7.09
C SER A 288 4.23 -7.99 -7.26
N GLU A 289 5.16 -8.44 -8.11
CA GLU A 289 5.36 -9.86 -8.44
C GLU A 289 5.74 -10.73 -7.22
N THR A 290 6.39 -10.14 -6.22
CA THR A 290 6.82 -10.82 -5.00
C THR A 290 5.71 -10.93 -3.95
N GLY A 291 4.57 -10.26 -4.15
CA GLY A 291 3.57 -10.03 -3.12
C GLY A 291 4.09 -9.15 -1.97
N VAL A 292 3.19 -8.69 -1.11
CA VAL A 292 3.54 -7.94 0.10
C VAL A 292 3.57 -8.92 1.28
N ASP A 293 4.57 -9.79 1.38
CA ASP A 293 4.64 -10.69 2.53
C ASP A 293 4.92 -9.93 3.84
N GLU A 294 5.75 -8.88 3.77
CA GLU A 294 6.08 -7.99 4.89
C GLU A 294 5.72 -6.54 4.58
N PHE A 295 4.94 -5.93 5.46
CA PHE A 295 4.50 -4.55 5.37
C PHE A 295 4.99 -3.77 6.59
N ASP A 296 5.74 -2.69 6.36
CA ASP A 296 6.17 -1.75 7.40
C ASP A 296 5.60 -0.37 7.09
N LEU A 297 4.65 0.06 7.92
CA LEU A 297 3.93 1.32 7.72
C LEU A 297 4.87 2.54 7.77
N ARG A 298 5.97 2.46 8.54
CA ARG A 298 6.94 3.55 8.70
C ARG A 298 7.70 3.88 7.42
N LYS A 299 7.76 2.93 6.47
CA LYS A 299 8.32 3.18 5.13
C LYS A 299 7.48 4.15 4.31
N TYR A 300 6.19 4.28 4.64
CA TYR A 300 5.23 5.10 3.91
C TYR A 300 4.79 6.31 4.70
N SER A 301 4.32 6.16 5.94
CA SER A 301 4.00 7.24 6.88
C SER A 301 3.58 6.63 8.22
N ALA A 302 4.21 7.06 9.31
CA ALA A 302 3.93 6.57 10.66
C ALA A 302 2.72 7.31 11.30
N SER A 303 1.53 7.14 10.69
CA SER A 303 0.28 7.74 11.16
C SER A 303 -0.92 6.80 11.04
N GLU A 304 -1.96 7.07 11.84
CA GLU A 304 -3.24 6.37 11.76
C GLU A 304 -3.91 6.56 10.39
N GLU A 305 -3.86 7.76 9.81
CA GLU A 305 -4.47 8.04 8.52
C GLU A 305 -3.84 7.18 7.41
N ALA A 306 -2.52 7.04 7.42
CA ALA A 306 -1.80 6.20 6.48
C ALA A 306 -2.17 4.71 6.64
N LEU A 307 -2.31 4.23 7.89
CA LEU A 307 -2.78 2.86 8.15
C LEU A 307 -4.16 2.65 7.51
N LEU A 308 -5.10 3.58 7.74
CA LEU A 308 -6.47 3.45 7.25
C LEU A 308 -6.54 3.40 5.71
N GLN A 309 -5.68 4.17 5.02
CA GLN A 309 -5.58 4.10 3.56
C GLN A 309 -4.91 2.82 3.05
N LEU A 310 -4.06 2.19 3.87
CA LEU A 310 -3.28 0.99 3.51
C LEU A 310 -3.84 -0.31 4.10
N LEU A 311 -5.03 -0.32 4.69
CA LEU A 311 -5.70 -1.53 5.18
C LEU A 311 -5.80 -2.67 4.14
N PRO A 312 -6.03 -2.41 2.82
CA PRO A 312 -6.00 -3.47 1.83
C PRO A 312 -4.64 -4.19 1.75
N VAL A 313 -3.55 -3.45 1.97
CA VAL A 313 -2.18 -4.00 1.99
C VAL A 313 -1.96 -4.85 3.24
N VAL A 314 -2.44 -4.37 4.40
CA VAL A 314 -2.39 -5.13 5.67
C VAL A 314 -3.19 -6.43 5.57
N THR A 315 -4.34 -6.40 4.91
CA THR A 315 -5.18 -7.60 4.69
C THR A 315 -4.46 -8.65 3.84
N ALA A 316 -3.69 -8.19 2.84
CA ALA A 316 -2.99 -9.06 1.89
C ALA A 316 -1.64 -9.59 2.41
N CYS A 317 -1.05 -8.97 3.43
CA CYS A 317 0.28 -9.33 3.94
C CYS A 317 0.27 -10.43 5.00
N LYS A 318 1.45 -11.02 5.24
CA LYS A 318 1.66 -12.00 6.32
C LYS A 318 2.18 -11.34 7.58
N LYS A 319 3.01 -10.30 7.46
CA LYS A 319 3.59 -9.56 8.58
C LYS A 319 3.32 -8.08 8.46
N ALA A 320 2.78 -7.47 9.51
CA ALA A 320 2.56 -6.03 9.58
C ALA A 320 3.34 -5.42 10.77
N GLN A 321 4.27 -4.52 10.46
CA GLN A 321 5.02 -3.72 11.42
C GLN A 321 4.38 -2.34 11.55
N LEU A 322 3.65 -2.14 12.65
CA LEU A 322 2.92 -0.91 12.97
C LEU A 322 3.41 -0.27 14.28
N SER A 323 4.56 -0.70 14.78
CA SER A 323 5.12 -0.19 16.03
C SER A 323 5.44 1.30 15.94
N GLY A 324 4.99 2.09 16.93
CA GLY A 324 5.28 3.52 17.03
C GLY A 324 4.71 4.34 15.87
N CYS A 325 3.53 3.99 15.37
CA CYS A 325 2.86 4.66 14.24
C CYS A 325 1.72 5.59 14.67
N ASN A 326 1.70 6.01 15.95
CA ASN A 326 0.67 6.89 16.53
C ASN A 326 -0.75 6.34 16.38
N LEU A 327 -0.91 5.03 16.50
CA LEU A 327 -2.21 4.37 16.38
C LEU A 327 -3.10 4.61 17.60
N THR A 328 -4.41 4.69 17.36
CA THR A 328 -5.44 4.89 18.39
C THR A 328 -6.45 3.75 18.42
N GLU A 329 -7.52 3.88 19.21
CA GLU A 329 -8.64 2.94 19.24
C GLU A 329 -9.30 2.73 17.88
N ARG A 330 -9.36 3.78 17.02
CA ARG A 330 -9.90 3.67 15.66
C ARG A 330 -9.09 2.71 14.79
N SER A 331 -7.76 2.75 14.92
CA SER A 331 -6.87 1.79 14.27
C SER A 331 -7.14 0.35 14.75
N CYS A 332 -7.40 0.16 16.05
CA CYS A 332 -7.76 -1.14 16.59
C CYS A 332 -9.08 -1.68 16.02
N GLU A 333 -10.10 -0.83 15.81
CA GLU A 333 -11.37 -1.23 15.18
C GLU A 333 -11.15 -1.74 13.76
N ALA A 334 -10.40 -1.00 12.95
CA ALA A 334 -10.07 -1.39 11.58
C ALA A 334 -9.28 -2.72 11.54
N LEU A 335 -8.28 -2.89 12.41
CA LEU A 335 -7.50 -4.12 12.50
C LEU A 335 -8.32 -5.29 13.05
N SER A 336 -9.24 -5.05 13.98
CA SER A 336 -10.17 -6.06 14.51
C SER A 336 -11.05 -6.65 13.38
N SER A 337 -11.53 -5.79 12.48
CA SER A 337 -12.25 -6.23 11.27
C SER A 337 -11.38 -7.10 10.36
N ILE A 338 -10.12 -6.73 10.14
CA ILE A 338 -9.16 -7.54 9.36
C ILE A 338 -8.91 -8.90 10.03
N LEU A 339 -8.63 -8.93 11.34
CA LEU A 339 -8.40 -10.17 12.09
C LEU A 339 -9.60 -11.10 12.08
N SER A 340 -10.82 -10.55 11.95
CA SER A 340 -12.06 -11.32 11.86
C SER A 340 -12.38 -11.83 10.45
N SER A 341 -11.66 -11.35 9.43
CA SER A 341 -11.97 -11.65 8.03
C SER A 341 -11.34 -12.96 7.55
N GLN A 342 -12.12 -13.76 6.82
CA GLN A 342 -11.64 -14.98 6.16
C GLN A 342 -10.61 -14.70 5.05
N SER A 343 -10.58 -13.49 4.50
CA SER A 343 -9.61 -13.09 3.46
C SER A 343 -8.26 -12.66 4.02
N SER A 344 -8.13 -12.53 5.34
CA SER A 344 -6.90 -12.05 5.97
C SER A 344 -5.78 -13.08 5.89
N ARG A 345 -4.61 -12.64 5.41
CA ARG A 345 -3.40 -13.46 5.34
C ARG A 345 -2.45 -13.21 6.50
N LEU A 346 -2.81 -12.31 7.41
CA LEU A 346 -1.95 -11.85 8.49
C LEU A 346 -1.62 -13.00 9.46
N ARG A 347 -0.34 -13.09 9.81
CA ARG A 347 0.24 -14.08 10.75
C ARG A 347 1.01 -13.39 11.87
N GLU A 348 1.67 -12.27 11.58
CA GLU A 348 2.42 -11.51 12.58
C GLU A 348 1.97 -10.04 12.56
N LEU A 349 1.60 -9.54 13.74
CA LEU A 349 1.18 -8.15 13.92
C LEU A 349 1.94 -7.54 15.09
N ASP A 350 2.74 -6.52 14.78
CA ASP A 350 3.43 -5.72 15.79
C ASP A 350 2.80 -4.33 15.89
N MET A 351 2.10 -4.05 16.99
CA MET A 351 1.50 -2.76 17.31
C MET A 351 2.19 -2.09 18.51
N SER A 352 3.40 -2.52 18.86
CA SER A 352 4.13 -2.02 20.02
C SER A 352 4.30 -0.50 20.02
N ASN A 353 4.49 0.12 21.19
CA ASN A 353 4.76 1.56 21.32
C ASN A 353 3.68 2.48 20.74
N ASN A 354 2.43 2.01 20.62
CA ASN A 354 1.27 2.85 20.34
C ASN A 354 0.43 3.05 21.61
N ASN A 355 -0.20 4.20 21.78
CA ASN A 355 -0.97 4.53 22.98
C ASN A 355 -2.40 3.94 22.91
N LEU A 356 -2.51 2.62 22.74
CA LEU A 356 -3.78 1.92 22.50
C LEU A 356 -4.69 1.90 23.74
N GLN A 357 -4.09 1.84 24.94
CA GLN A 357 -4.79 1.75 26.22
C GLN A 357 -5.73 0.53 26.31
N ASP A 358 -6.46 0.42 27.41
CA ASP A 358 -7.38 -0.70 27.63
C ASP A 358 -8.55 -0.71 26.64
N SER A 359 -9.03 0.45 26.20
CA SER A 359 -10.16 0.55 25.25
C SER A 359 -9.77 0.03 23.87
N GLY A 360 -8.64 0.47 23.32
CA GLY A 360 -8.14 0.00 22.03
C GLY A 360 -7.87 -1.50 22.04
N VAL A 361 -7.28 -2.04 23.11
CA VAL A 361 -7.04 -3.48 23.24
C VAL A 361 -8.33 -4.27 23.33
N LYS A 362 -9.33 -3.78 24.07
CA LYS A 362 -10.65 -4.42 24.14
C LYS A 362 -11.31 -4.55 22.76
N VAL A 363 -11.22 -3.51 21.92
CA VAL A 363 -11.75 -3.52 20.55
C VAL A 363 -10.97 -4.51 19.66
N LEU A 364 -9.64 -4.51 19.75
CA LEU A 364 -8.79 -5.45 19.02
C LEU A 364 -9.07 -6.92 19.40
N CYS A 365 -9.36 -7.17 20.68
CA CYS A 365 -9.65 -8.51 21.21
C CYS A 365 -10.91 -9.14 20.58
N VAL A 366 -11.87 -8.34 20.11
CA VAL A 366 -13.05 -8.85 19.38
C VAL A 366 -12.62 -9.64 18.15
N GLY A 367 -11.68 -9.11 17.37
CA GLY A 367 -11.17 -9.79 16.18
C GLY A 367 -10.18 -10.91 16.49
N LEU A 368 -9.35 -10.75 17.53
CA LEU A 368 -8.43 -11.81 17.97
C LEU A 368 -9.17 -13.09 18.42
N GLY A 369 -10.34 -12.93 19.06
CA GLY A 369 -11.20 -14.03 19.48
C GLY A 369 -12.09 -14.61 18.38
N SER A 370 -12.00 -14.09 17.14
CA SER A 370 -12.79 -14.60 16.02
C SER A 370 -12.31 -16.00 15.60
N PRO A 371 -13.21 -16.92 15.20
CA PRO A 371 -12.84 -18.23 14.65
C PRO A 371 -12.09 -18.14 13.31
N HIS A 372 -12.10 -16.97 12.68
CA HIS A 372 -11.37 -16.70 11.43
C HIS A 372 -9.99 -16.07 11.67
N CYS A 373 -9.65 -15.74 12.92
CA CYS A 373 -8.34 -15.18 13.23
C CYS A 373 -7.26 -16.25 13.08
N MET A 374 -6.30 -16.00 12.18
CA MET A 374 -5.18 -16.89 11.90
C MET A 374 -3.84 -16.33 12.40
N LEU A 375 -3.88 -15.34 13.30
CA LEU A 375 -2.69 -14.65 13.80
C LEU A 375 -1.87 -15.58 14.70
N GLU A 376 -0.56 -15.66 14.45
CA GLU A 376 0.40 -16.50 15.18
C GLU A 376 1.22 -15.68 16.19
N THR A 377 1.55 -14.44 15.84
CA THR A 377 2.31 -13.52 16.70
C THR A 377 1.58 -12.19 16.85
N LEU A 378 1.36 -11.78 18.10
CA LEU A 378 0.84 -10.46 18.44
C LEU A 378 1.79 -9.76 19.42
N ARG A 379 2.26 -8.56 19.06
CA ARG A 379 3.06 -7.71 19.96
C ARG A 379 2.29 -6.44 20.29
N LEU A 380 1.98 -6.27 21.57
CA LEU A 380 1.32 -5.10 22.18
C LEU A 380 2.22 -4.48 23.26
N SER A 381 3.53 -4.58 23.04
CA SER A 381 4.52 -4.16 24.02
C SER A 381 4.52 -2.63 24.13
N GLY A 382 4.49 -2.09 25.36
CA GLY A 382 4.50 -0.65 25.56
C GLY A 382 3.20 0.06 25.17
N CYS A 383 2.06 -0.64 25.15
CA CYS A 383 0.77 -0.10 24.70
C CYS A 383 -0.10 0.59 25.77
N GLN A 384 0.44 0.78 26.97
CA GLN A 384 -0.27 1.37 28.12
C GLN A 384 -1.49 0.55 28.56
N ILE A 385 -1.36 -0.77 28.56
CA ILE A 385 -2.41 -1.69 29.00
C ILE A 385 -2.33 -1.82 30.52
N THR A 386 -3.45 -1.59 31.20
CA THR A 386 -3.58 -1.79 32.64
C THR A 386 -4.25 -3.12 32.95
N GLY A 387 -4.31 -3.51 34.23
CA GLY A 387 -5.06 -4.69 34.67
C GLY A 387 -6.53 -4.75 34.22
N THR A 388 -7.12 -3.65 33.78
CA THR A 388 -8.50 -3.63 33.25
C THR A 388 -8.62 -4.15 31.82
N GLY A 389 -7.55 -4.09 31.01
CA GLY A 389 -7.51 -4.64 29.66
C GLY A 389 -7.27 -6.15 29.61
N PHE A 390 -6.59 -6.71 30.61
CA PHE A 390 -6.21 -8.14 30.65
C PHE A 390 -7.38 -9.14 30.63
N PRO A 391 -8.56 -8.88 31.25
CA PRO A 391 -9.73 -9.76 31.09
C PRO A 391 -10.17 -9.94 29.63
N SER A 392 -10.06 -8.89 28.81
CA SER A 392 -10.41 -8.97 27.38
C SER A 392 -9.39 -9.82 26.61
N LEU A 393 -8.10 -9.64 26.91
CA LEU A 393 -7.03 -10.45 26.35
C LEU A 393 -7.17 -11.92 26.73
N ASP A 394 -7.42 -12.24 28.01
CA ASP A 394 -7.61 -13.61 28.49
C ASP A 394 -8.77 -14.29 27.74
N THR A 395 -9.91 -13.61 27.62
CA THR A 395 -11.08 -14.12 26.88
C THR A 395 -10.76 -14.36 25.41
N ALA A 396 -10.10 -13.42 24.75
CA ALA A 396 -9.75 -13.52 23.34
C ALA A 396 -8.75 -14.64 23.06
N VAL A 397 -7.71 -14.80 23.89
CA VAL A 397 -6.71 -15.87 23.73
C VAL A 397 -7.34 -17.25 23.94
N ARG A 398 -8.24 -17.41 24.91
CA ARG A 398 -8.97 -18.69 25.13
C ARG A 398 -9.93 -19.01 24.00
N SER A 399 -10.52 -17.99 23.37
CA SER A 399 -11.48 -18.13 22.27
C SER A 399 -10.78 -18.27 20.91
N ASN A 400 -9.51 -17.90 20.82
CA ASN A 400 -8.72 -18.01 19.59
C ASN A 400 -8.70 -19.48 19.13
N PRO A 401 -8.85 -19.76 17.82
CA PRO A 401 -8.80 -21.11 17.26
C PRO A 401 -7.41 -21.79 17.33
N SER A 402 -6.59 -21.37 18.29
CA SER A 402 -5.29 -21.92 18.67
C SER A 402 -4.16 -21.66 17.67
N TYR A 403 -4.20 -20.55 16.94
CA TYR A 403 -3.08 -20.15 16.09
C TYR A 403 -2.07 -19.27 16.84
N LEU A 404 -2.52 -18.49 17.83
CA LEU A 404 -1.65 -17.57 18.54
C LEU A 404 -0.62 -18.35 19.38
N LYS A 405 0.65 -18.22 19.02
CA LYS A 405 1.81 -18.86 19.66
C LYS A 405 2.66 -17.87 20.44
N GLU A 406 2.77 -16.64 19.95
CA GLU A 406 3.57 -15.59 20.57
C GLU A 406 2.72 -14.39 20.94
N LEU A 407 2.77 -14.01 22.22
CA LEU A 407 2.14 -12.82 22.73
C LEU A 407 3.13 -11.99 23.55
N ASP A 408 3.45 -10.79 23.08
CA ASP A 408 4.31 -9.86 23.80
C ASP A 408 3.49 -8.71 24.40
N LEU A 409 3.42 -8.69 25.74
CA LEU A 409 2.76 -7.69 26.57
C LEU A 409 3.76 -6.94 27.46
N SER A 410 5.07 -7.06 27.19
CA SER A 410 6.11 -6.35 27.94
C SER A 410 5.88 -4.83 27.93
N TYR A 411 6.46 -4.12 28.90
CA TYR A 411 6.34 -2.67 29.08
C TYR A 411 4.88 -2.19 29.25
N ASN A 412 4.03 -2.98 29.92
CA ASN A 412 2.67 -2.60 30.32
C ASN A 412 2.50 -2.70 31.84
N HIS A 413 1.27 -2.50 32.34
CA HIS A 413 0.96 -2.54 33.77
C HIS A 413 -0.24 -3.47 34.10
N PRO A 414 -0.10 -4.80 33.99
CA PRO A 414 -1.18 -5.74 34.31
C PRO A 414 -1.68 -5.66 35.75
N GLY A 415 -0.84 -5.21 36.70
CA GLY A 415 -1.12 -5.31 38.13
C GLY A 415 -1.33 -6.77 38.59
N ASP A 416 -1.69 -6.95 39.86
CA ASP A 416 -1.84 -8.30 40.44
C ASP A 416 -2.95 -9.12 39.77
N SER A 417 -4.07 -8.45 39.42
CA SER A 417 -5.21 -9.09 38.76
C SER A 417 -4.85 -9.57 37.35
N GLY A 418 -4.17 -8.73 36.55
CA GLY A 418 -3.72 -9.11 35.22
C GLY A 418 -2.67 -10.23 35.28
N MET A 419 -1.72 -10.15 36.22
CA MET A 419 -0.70 -11.19 36.41
C MET A 419 -1.28 -12.54 36.78
N LYS A 420 -2.34 -12.56 37.61
CA LYS A 420 -3.08 -13.79 37.92
C LYS A 420 -3.68 -14.40 36.67
N LEU A 421 -4.38 -13.61 35.84
CA LEU A 421 -4.98 -14.08 34.58
C LEU A 421 -3.92 -14.67 33.63
N LEU A 422 -2.79 -13.97 33.43
CA LEU A 422 -1.70 -14.47 32.58
C LEU A 422 -1.08 -15.77 33.11
N SER A 423 -0.99 -15.91 34.44
CA SER A 423 -0.49 -17.13 35.08
C SER A 423 -1.43 -18.31 34.88
N ASP A 424 -2.74 -18.06 34.94
CA ASP A 424 -3.76 -19.07 34.69
C ASP A 424 -3.82 -19.44 33.20
N LEU A 425 -3.63 -18.47 32.30
CA LEU A 425 -3.53 -18.66 30.85
C LEU A 425 -2.37 -19.58 30.48
N LYS A 426 -1.18 -19.39 31.08
CA LYS A 426 0.01 -20.25 30.87
C LYS A 426 -0.19 -21.71 31.31
N LYS A 427 -1.10 -21.96 32.25
CA LYS A 427 -1.36 -23.30 32.80
C LYS A 427 -2.49 -24.04 32.06
N ASP A 428 -3.26 -23.34 31.23
CA ASP A 428 -4.38 -23.93 30.53
C ASP A 428 -3.89 -24.81 29.36
N PRO A 429 -4.19 -26.13 29.35
CA PRO A 429 -3.77 -27.02 28.28
C PRO A 429 -4.43 -26.75 26.92
N HIS A 430 -5.51 -25.96 26.88
CA HIS A 430 -6.19 -25.58 25.65
C HIS A 430 -5.57 -24.34 24.97
N VAL A 431 -4.72 -23.61 25.69
CA VAL A 431 -3.99 -22.46 25.16
C VAL A 431 -2.67 -22.93 24.54
N LYS A 432 -2.43 -22.56 23.28
CA LYS A 432 -1.22 -22.95 22.52
C LYS A 432 -0.12 -21.89 22.50
N LEU A 433 -0.14 -20.95 23.43
CA LEU A 433 0.92 -19.95 23.55
C LEU A 433 2.24 -20.64 23.94
N GLU A 434 3.23 -20.51 23.07
CA GLU A 434 4.60 -20.98 23.28
C GLU A 434 5.44 -19.89 23.97
N ILE A 435 5.21 -18.63 23.59
CA ILE A 435 5.95 -17.47 24.10
C ILE A 435 4.96 -16.44 24.65
N LEU A 436 5.10 -16.12 25.93
CA LEU A 436 4.37 -15.02 26.58
C LEU A 436 5.36 -14.12 27.33
N CYS A 437 5.62 -12.95 26.76
CA CYS A 437 6.49 -11.92 27.32
C CYS A 437 5.65 -10.90 28.09
N VAL A 438 6.00 -10.63 29.34
CA VAL A 438 5.29 -9.68 30.21
C VAL A 438 6.25 -8.70 30.89
N GLU A 439 7.50 -9.11 31.09
CA GLU A 439 8.52 -8.28 31.71
C GLU A 439 9.32 -7.49 30.66
N PRO A 440 9.76 -6.25 30.98
CA PRO A 440 9.51 -5.56 32.25
C PRO A 440 8.08 -4.99 32.33
N GLN A 441 7.49 -4.94 33.52
CA GLN A 441 6.16 -4.36 33.74
C GLN A 441 6.17 -3.26 34.81
N GLY A 442 5.06 -2.52 34.96
CA GLY A 442 4.88 -1.55 36.05
C GLY A 442 4.33 -0.19 35.63
N GLY A 443 3.93 0.60 36.62
CA GLY A 443 3.30 1.91 36.42
C GLY A 443 4.19 2.92 35.65
N ARG A 444 5.52 2.79 35.72
CA ARG A 444 6.47 3.63 34.96
C ARG A 444 6.23 3.60 33.44
N TRP A 445 5.67 2.51 32.91
CA TRP A 445 5.44 2.34 31.47
C TRP A 445 4.13 2.96 30.98
N MET A 446 3.35 3.53 31.90
CA MET A 446 2.09 4.20 31.59
C MET A 446 2.29 5.61 31.03
N ARG A 447 3.53 6.13 31.01
CA ARG A 447 3.85 7.37 30.30
C ARG A 447 3.61 7.19 28.78
N PRO A 448 2.95 8.13 28.10
CA PRO A 448 2.69 8.04 26.66
C PRO A 448 3.95 8.09 25.80
N GLY A 449 3.91 7.40 24.66
CA GLY A 449 4.96 7.45 23.63
C GLY A 449 6.32 6.92 24.10
N LEU A 450 7.38 7.27 23.37
CA LEU A 450 8.72 6.73 23.61
C LEU A 450 9.40 7.26 24.89
N ARG A 451 8.89 8.37 25.46
CA ARG A 451 9.44 8.98 26.69
C ARG A 451 9.35 8.06 27.91
N LYS A 452 8.50 7.03 27.88
CA LYS A 452 8.47 5.99 28.93
C LYS A 452 9.79 5.22 29.07
N TYR A 453 10.64 5.26 28.04
CA TYR A 453 11.95 4.62 28.02
C TYR A 453 13.10 5.57 28.34
N PHE A 454 12.81 6.76 28.90
CA PHE A 454 13.82 7.76 29.19
C PHE A 454 14.98 7.17 30.00
N CYS A 455 16.20 7.42 29.50
CA CYS A 455 17.44 6.98 30.11
C CYS A 455 18.30 8.20 30.40
N ASP A 456 18.65 8.38 31.67
CA ASP A 456 19.52 9.48 32.06
C ASP A 456 20.98 9.16 31.70
N LEU A 457 21.51 9.86 30.69
CA LEU A 457 22.86 9.62 30.15
C LEU A 457 23.89 10.56 30.76
N THR A 458 25.13 10.10 30.92
CA THR A 458 26.26 10.93 31.39
C THR A 458 27.41 10.82 30.41
N LEU A 459 27.97 11.96 30.00
CA LEU A 459 29.11 12.03 29.10
C LEU A 459 30.40 11.53 29.81
N ASP A 460 31.20 10.72 29.13
CA ASP A 460 32.39 10.09 29.71
C ASP A 460 33.68 10.92 29.47
N PRO A 461 34.22 11.59 30.50
CA PRO A 461 35.46 12.36 30.40
C PRO A 461 36.69 11.50 30.07
N ASN A 462 36.66 10.19 30.28
CA ASN A 462 37.78 9.29 29.95
C ASN A 462 37.84 8.96 28.46
N THR A 463 36.74 9.17 27.73
CA THR A 463 36.69 8.95 26.28
C THR A 463 36.85 10.24 25.48
N ALA A 464 36.53 11.39 26.09
CA ALA A 464 36.44 12.66 25.39
C ALA A 464 37.74 13.12 24.73
N HIS A 465 37.65 13.54 23.47
CA HIS A 465 38.77 14.21 22.81
C HIS A 465 39.21 15.46 23.58
N LYS A 466 40.50 15.83 23.48
CA LYS A 466 41.05 16.99 24.22
C LYS A 466 40.42 18.32 23.83
N ASN A 467 39.93 18.47 22.60
CA ASN A 467 39.18 19.67 22.17
C ASN A 467 37.70 19.69 22.58
N LEU A 468 37.27 18.79 23.46
CA LEU A 468 35.90 18.76 23.96
C LEU A 468 35.88 19.15 25.42
N LYS A 469 35.23 20.28 25.74
CA LYS A 469 35.01 20.73 27.11
C LYS A 469 33.67 20.21 27.61
N LEU A 470 33.72 19.42 28.67
CA LEU A 470 32.54 18.94 29.39
C LEU A 470 32.11 19.97 30.45
N SER A 471 30.82 20.25 30.51
CA SER A 471 30.20 21.17 31.47
C SER A 471 28.90 20.59 32.02
N ASP A 472 28.29 21.33 32.95
CA ASP A 472 26.98 21.02 33.54
C ASP A 472 26.87 19.57 34.08
N GLY A 473 27.81 19.19 34.95
CA GLY A 473 27.82 17.84 35.53
C GLY A 473 27.95 16.71 34.51
N ASN A 474 28.68 16.94 33.40
CA ASN A 474 28.82 16.02 32.27
C ASN A 474 27.51 15.77 31.50
N LYS A 475 26.66 16.79 31.41
CA LYS A 475 25.47 16.81 30.53
C LYS A 475 25.67 17.65 29.27
N GLU A 476 26.64 18.56 29.27
CA GLU A 476 26.93 19.42 28.13
C GLU A 476 28.35 19.19 27.63
N VAL A 477 28.52 19.27 26.31
CA VAL A 477 29.82 19.26 25.64
C VAL A 477 29.90 20.34 24.57
N THR A 478 30.99 21.08 24.58
CA THR A 478 31.29 22.12 23.57
C THR A 478 32.68 21.90 22.98
N HIS A 479 32.83 22.15 21.68
CA HIS A 479 34.14 22.16 21.05
C HIS A 479 34.92 23.43 21.41
N VAL A 480 36.19 23.28 21.76
CA VAL A 480 37.11 24.37 22.09
C VAL A 480 38.47 24.14 21.41
N GLU A 481 39.10 25.21 20.94
CA GLU A 481 40.40 25.14 20.28
C GLU A 481 41.52 24.74 21.26
N GLU A 482 41.40 25.07 22.55
CA GLU A 482 42.40 24.70 23.54
C GLU A 482 42.23 23.25 24.04
N ASP A 483 43.35 22.53 24.13
CA ASP A 483 43.41 21.21 24.73
C ASP A 483 42.98 21.24 26.20
N GLN A 484 41.91 20.52 26.52
CA GLN A 484 41.47 20.29 27.88
C GLN A 484 42.45 19.38 28.63
N LEU A 485 42.66 19.68 29.92
CA LEU A 485 43.61 19.00 30.81
C LEU A 485 43.06 17.64 31.31
N TYR A 486 42.65 16.78 30.39
CA TYR A 486 42.26 15.43 30.75
C TYR A 486 43.47 14.51 30.95
N ALA A 487 43.37 13.62 31.95
CA ALA A 487 44.37 12.58 32.16
C ALA A 487 44.46 11.63 30.94
N TYR A 488 45.65 11.07 30.74
CA TYR A 488 45.85 10.02 29.76
C TYR A 488 44.92 8.84 30.06
N HIS A 489 44.28 8.32 29.02
CA HIS A 489 43.41 7.17 29.12
C HIS A 489 43.38 6.43 27.77
N ASP A 490 43.47 5.10 27.80
CA ASP A 490 43.60 4.27 26.59
C ASP A 490 42.39 4.40 25.67
N HIS A 491 41.21 4.58 26.28
CA HIS A 491 39.94 4.71 25.59
C HIS A 491 39.61 6.15 25.12
N ARG A 492 40.55 7.09 25.16
CA ARG A 492 40.34 8.46 24.70
C ARG A 492 40.43 8.58 23.17
N PHE A 493 39.52 9.31 22.54
CA PHE A 493 39.65 9.69 21.13
C PHE A 493 40.81 10.70 20.96
N ASP A 494 41.66 10.52 19.96
CA ASP A 494 42.88 11.34 19.78
C ASP A 494 42.91 12.27 18.57
N HIS A 495 42.11 11.99 17.54
CA HIS A 495 42.12 12.75 16.30
C HIS A 495 40.77 13.41 16.03
N TRP A 496 39.67 12.66 16.15
CA TRP A 496 38.33 13.18 15.91
C TRP A 496 37.70 13.67 17.22
N PRO A 497 37.04 14.85 17.25
CA PRO A 497 36.44 15.42 18.45
C PRO A 497 35.15 14.67 18.84
N GLN A 498 35.34 13.49 19.43
CA GLN A 498 34.31 12.53 19.80
C GLN A 498 34.38 12.15 21.28
N LEU A 499 33.25 11.68 21.82
CA LEU A 499 33.15 11.02 23.12
C LEU A 499 32.00 10.02 23.14
N LEU A 500 31.99 9.17 24.17
CA LEU A 500 30.89 8.27 24.53
C LEU A 500 30.23 8.71 25.83
N CYS A 501 29.04 8.19 26.09
CA CYS A 501 28.46 8.16 27.42
C CYS A 501 29.01 6.99 28.25
N THR A 502 28.98 7.13 29.57
CA THR A 502 29.39 6.06 30.51
C THR A 502 28.38 4.91 30.55
N ASN A 503 27.09 5.20 30.32
CA ASN A 503 26.00 4.23 30.41
C ASN A 503 25.96 3.30 29.20
N SER A 504 25.95 1.98 29.45
CA SER A 504 25.55 1.01 28.43
C SER A 504 24.04 1.05 28.24
N LEU A 505 23.58 1.07 26.98
CA LEU A 505 22.16 1.01 26.64
C LEU A 505 21.70 -0.45 26.72
N THR A 506 20.63 -0.73 27.48
CA THR A 506 20.09 -2.08 27.68
C THR A 506 18.56 -2.07 27.57
N GLY A 507 17.99 -3.12 27.00
CA GLY A 507 16.55 -3.18 26.74
C GLY A 507 16.10 -2.08 25.77
N ARG A 508 15.11 -1.28 26.17
CA ARG A 508 14.65 -0.10 25.42
C ARG A 508 15.11 1.18 26.09
N CYS A 509 15.77 2.04 25.32
CA CYS A 509 16.31 3.31 25.78
C CYS A 509 15.82 4.47 24.91
N TYR A 510 15.55 5.60 25.53
CA TYR A 510 15.18 6.85 24.88
C TYR A 510 15.92 8.02 25.52
N TRP A 511 16.42 8.96 24.73
CA TRP A 511 16.97 10.21 25.23
C TRP A 511 16.82 11.33 24.20
N GLU A 512 16.84 12.57 24.68
CA GLU A 512 16.75 13.78 23.86
C GLU A 512 18.04 14.59 24.01
N VAL A 513 18.46 15.23 22.92
CA VAL A 513 19.62 16.12 22.92
C VAL A 513 19.30 17.41 22.19
N GLU A 514 19.68 18.52 22.80
CA GLU A 514 19.75 19.83 22.15
C GLU A 514 21.13 20.00 21.52
N TRP A 515 21.18 20.63 20.36
CA TRP A 515 22.41 20.74 19.58
C TRP A 515 22.51 22.06 18.83
N ARG A 516 23.74 22.55 18.62
CA ARG A 516 24.03 23.77 17.86
C ARG A 516 25.20 23.54 16.91
N GLY A 517 25.18 24.13 15.71
CA GLY A 517 26.29 24.06 14.75
C GLY A 517 26.26 22.79 13.91
N GLY A 518 27.29 21.95 14.02
CA GLY A 518 27.43 20.69 13.29
C GLY A 518 27.82 19.53 14.20
N VAL A 519 26.91 18.59 14.44
CA VAL A 519 27.12 17.50 15.41
C VAL A 519 26.77 16.14 14.83
N HIS A 520 27.38 15.07 15.36
CA HIS A 520 26.86 13.72 15.18
C HIS A 520 26.32 13.18 16.49
N VAL A 521 25.10 12.67 16.46
CA VAL A 521 24.47 11.89 17.52
C VAL A 521 24.49 10.43 17.09
N ALA A 522 25.07 9.54 17.89
CA ALA A 522 25.34 8.17 17.48
C ALA A 522 25.00 7.13 18.56
N VAL A 523 24.75 5.93 18.08
CA VAL A 523 24.76 4.68 18.87
C VAL A 523 25.91 3.84 18.35
N THR A 524 26.75 3.32 19.23
CA THR A 524 27.99 2.65 18.84
C THR A 524 28.37 1.54 19.80
N TYR A 525 29.06 0.52 19.31
CA TYR A 525 29.76 -0.42 20.18
C TYR A 525 30.89 0.27 20.96
N GLY A 526 31.14 -0.20 22.18
CA GLY A 526 32.24 0.30 23.02
C GLY A 526 33.63 0.06 22.41
N GLY A 527 33.76 -0.97 21.58
CA GLY A 527 34.99 -1.35 20.88
C GLY A 527 35.31 -0.52 19.62
N ILE A 528 34.60 0.57 19.36
CA ILE A 528 34.91 1.46 18.23
C ILE A 528 36.36 1.94 18.28
N ARG A 529 37.04 1.96 17.14
CA ARG A 529 38.42 2.43 17.03
C ARG A 529 38.51 3.91 17.42
N ARG A 530 39.41 4.24 18.34
CA ARG A 530 39.52 5.58 18.93
C ARG A 530 40.80 6.34 18.54
N ARG A 531 41.73 5.65 17.86
CA ARG A 531 43.06 6.16 17.52
C ARG A 531 43.26 6.26 16.02
N GLY A 532 43.77 7.41 15.58
CA GLY A 532 44.15 7.67 14.19
C GLY A 532 43.10 8.42 13.37
N GLU A 533 43.53 8.86 12.18
CA GLU A 533 42.75 9.73 11.28
C GLU A 533 41.82 8.98 10.31
N GLU A 534 41.86 7.65 10.33
CA GLU A 534 41.07 6.81 9.45
C GLU A 534 39.55 7.03 9.64
N ASP A 535 38.80 6.85 8.55
CA ASP A 535 37.34 7.05 8.56
C ASP A 535 36.63 6.07 9.53
N GLU A 536 37.19 4.88 9.77
CA GLU A 536 36.69 3.88 10.72
C GLU A 536 36.56 4.40 12.15
N CYS A 537 37.38 5.40 12.52
CA CYS A 537 37.36 6.01 13.84
C CYS A 537 36.16 6.95 14.03
N ARG A 538 35.39 7.26 12.99
CA ARG A 538 34.32 8.27 13.02
C ARG A 538 32.94 7.63 13.14
N PHE A 539 32.09 8.24 13.97
CA PHE A 539 30.68 7.86 14.02
C PHE A 539 30.00 7.96 12.64
N GLY A 540 29.29 6.89 12.26
CA GLY A 540 28.61 6.73 10.98
C GLY A 540 29.48 6.26 9.81
N ARG A 541 30.80 6.21 9.98
CA ARG A 541 31.76 5.76 8.95
C ARG A 541 32.41 4.41 9.31
N THR A 542 31.67 3.59 10.05
CA THR A 542 32.06 2.23 10.43
C THR A 542 30.79 1.39 10.58
N TYR A 543 30.93 0.06 10.49
CA TYR A 543 29.85 -0.88 10.79
C TYR A 543 29.51 -0.90 12.29
N GLN A 544 30.40 -0.40 13.16
CA GLN A 544 30.22 -0.40 14.62
C GLN A 544 29.35 0.75 15.13
N SER A 545 28.93 1.69 14.28
CA SER A 545 28.13 2.84 14.70
C SER A 545 27.01 3.22 13.72
N TRP A 546 25.93 3.72 14.28
CA TRP A 546 24.76 4.26 13.59
C TRP A 546 24.59 5.71 14.05
N SER A 547 24.62 6.65 13.11
CA SER A 547 24.69 8.08 13.45
C SER A 547 23.70 8.92 12.68
N LEU A 548 23.28 10.01 13.31
CA LEU A 548 22.61 11.14 12.69
C LEU A 548 23.56 12.34 12.75
N TYR A 549 23.97 12.85 11.60
CA TYR A 549 24.61 14.15 11.49
C TYR A 549 23.54 15.24 11.44
N CYS A 550 23.65 16.23 12.31
CA CYS A 550 22.78 17.40 12.40
C CYS A 550 23.60 18.65 12.09
N SER A 551 23.07 19.54 11.25
CA SER A 551 23.82 20.70 10.77
C SER A 551 22.89 21.85 10.40
N ASP A 552 23.22 23.06 10.84
CA ASP A 552 22.44 24.27 10.55
C ASP A 552 22.37 24.58 9.03
N ASP A 553 23.46 24.31 8.32
CA ASP A 553 23.66 24.56 6.88
C ASP A 553 23.15 23.43 5.98
N ARG A 554 23.29 22.18 6.43
CA ARG A 554 23.13 20.98 5.61
C ARG A 554 21.92 20.13 5.99
N GLY A 555 21.32 20.37 7.16
CA GLY A 555 20.22 19.57 7.69
C GLY A 555 20.69 18.24 8.27
N TYR A 556 19.90 17.19 8.06
CA TYR A 556 20.10 15.88 8.68
C TYR A 556 20.67 14.85 7.71
N TYR A 557 21.62 14.01 8.16
CA TYR A 557 22.11 12.86 7.40
C TYR A 557 22.20 11.63 8.30
N ALA A 558 21.58 10.53 7.88
CA ALA A 558 21.78 9.24 8.50
C ALA A 558 23.06 8.59 7.95
N GLY A 559 24.00 8.23 8.83
CA GLY A 559 25.27 7.62 8.48
C GLY A 559 25.47 6.27 9.14
N HIS A 560 25.80 5.25 8.36
CA HIS A 560 26.23 3.92 8.83
C HIS A 560 27.10 3.24 7.77
N ASN A 561 28.18 2.56 8.19
CA ASN A 561 29.05 1.77 7.32
C ASN A 561 29.45 2.49 6.02
N TYR A 562 29.99 3.71 6.15
CA TYR A 562 30.42 4.59 5.06
C TYR A 562 29.31 5.14 4.15
N ILE A 563 28.07 4.69 4.32
CA ILE A 563 26.91 5.19 3.59
C ILE A 563 26.31 6.34 4.39
N ALA A 564 26.19 7.50 3.76
CA ALA A 564 25.48 8.66 4.29
C ALA A 564 24.27 8.96 3.41
N ARG A 565 23.10 9.03 4.02
CA ARG A 565 21.83 9.34 3.35
C ARG A 565 21.33 10.69 3.86
N ALA A 566 21.20 11.65 2.95
CA ALA A 566 20.56 12.93 3.25
C ALA A 566 19.10 12.69 3.66
N ILE A 567 18.67 13.34 4.74
CA ILE A 567 17.30 13.31 5.23
C ILE A 567 16.69 14.66 4.84
N PRO A 568 15.75 14.67 3.86
CA PRO A 568 15.12 15.89 3.38
C PRO A 568 14.34 16.59 4.52
N LEU A 569 14.53 17.89 4.66
CA LEU A 569 13.78 18.75 5.58
C LEU A 569 12.52 19.30 4.89
N LEU A 570 11.41 19.38 5.62
CA LEU A 570 10.25 20.17 5.20
C LEU A 570 10.54 21.66 5.44
N SER A 571 9.77 22.55 4.81
CA SER A 571 9.87 24.02 4.89
C SER A 571 9.68 24.64 6.30
N SER A 572 9.69 23.82 7.36
CA SER A 572 9.70 24.24 8.75
C SER A 572 11.12 24.61 9.21
N PRO A 573 11.27 25.54 10.18
CA PRO A 573 12.58 25.82 10.77
C PRO A 573 13.20 24.54 11.33
N LEU A 574 14.52 24.45 11.20
CA LEU A 574 15.29 23.34 11.74
C LEU A 574 15.06 23.26 13.26
N CYS A 575 14.68 22.09 13.76
CA CYS A 575 14.61 21.91 15.20
C CYS A 575 15.99 21.57 15.75
N HIS A 576 16.50 22.37 16.68
CA HIS A 576 17.77 22.14 17.37
C HIS A 576 17.67 21.08 18.48
N LYS A 577 16.68 20.20 18.41
CA LYS A 577 16.44 19.12 19.37
C LYS A 577 16.10 17.82 18.64
N VAL A 578 16.87 16.78 18.93
CA VAL A 578 16.66 15.42 18.36
C VAL A 578 16.53 14.40 19.47
N ALA A 579 15.75 13.35 19.21
CA ALA A 579 15.60 12.21 20.11
C ALA A 579 16.12 10.94 19.46
N VAL A 580 16.63 10.04 20.30
CA VAL A 580 17.10 8.71 19.89
C VAL A 580 16.32 7.68 20.68
N TYR A 581 15.83 6.66 19.97
CA TYR A 581 15.22 5.48 20.56
C TYR A 581 15.99 4.23 20.12
N VAL A 582 16.33 3.39 21.07
CA VAL A 582 17.04 2.13 20.84
C VAL A 582 16.22 0.98 21.42
N ASP A 583 15.95 -0.04 20.61
CA ASP A 583 15.47 -1.34 21.08
C ASP A 583 16.57 -2.37 20.85
N CYS A 584 17.27 -2.75 21.93
CA CYS A 584 18.41 -3.65 21.85
C CYS A 584 17.99 -5.05 21.41
N SER A 585 16.83 -5.53 21.85
CA SER A 585 16.31 -6.86 21.49
C SER A 585 15.87 -6.94 20.04
N ALA A 586 15.22 -5.90 19.53
CA ALA A 586 14.76 -5.84 18.15
C ALA A 586 15.86 -5.36 17.17
N GLY A 587 16.98 -4.86 17.69
CA GLY A 587 18.06 -4.32 16.87
C GLY A 587 17.68 -3.02 16.15
N ILE A 588 16.90 -2.15 16.80
CA ILE A 588 16.37 -0.93 16.20
C ILE A 588 17.12 0.28 16.77
N VAL A 589 17.56 1.19 15.89
CA VAL A 589 18.01 2.54 16.25
C VAL A 589 17.20 3.55 15.45
N SER A 590 16.36 4.34 16.11
CA SER A 590 15.50 5.34 15.48
C SER A 590 15.85 6.74 15.94
N PHE A 591 15.88 7.67 14.99
CA PHE A 591 16.15 9.08 15.22
C PHE A 591 14.90 9.91 14.91
N TYR A 592 14.64 10.92 15.73
CA TYR A 592 13.49 11.81 15.61
C TYR A 592 13.91 13.27 15.78
N SER A 593 13.22 14.17 15.10
CA SER A 593 13.23 15.61 15.39
C SER A 593 12.13 15.89 16.40
N VAL A 594 12.41 16.71 17.43
CA VAL A 594 11.48 16.97 18.53
C VAL A 594 10.91 18.38 18.39
N SER A 595 9.70 18.55 17.88
CA SER A 595 9.09 19.88 17.69
C SER A 595 7.77 19.99 18.43
N SER A 596 7.62 21.01 19.29
CA SER A 596 6.42 21.21 20.14
C SER A 596 5.95 19.92 20.82
N ASP A 597 6.91 19.21 21.44
CA ASP A 597 6.75 17.91 22.10
C ASP A 597 6.31 16.73 21.22
N LYS A 598 6.15 16.92 19.91
CA LYS A 598 5.89 15.87 18.93
C LYS A 598 7.19 15.30 18.38
N LEU A 599 7.21 13.98 18.23
CA LEU A 599 8.31 13.25 17.60
C LEU A 599 8.05 13.09 16.11
N ILE A 600 8.90 13.70 15.29
CA ILE A 600 8.88 13.54 13.84
C ILE A 600 9.98 12.55 13.48
N HIS A 601 9.60 11.38 12.96
CA HIS A 601 10.54 10.35 12.55
C HIS A 601 11.50 10.86 11.46
N LEU A 602 12.80 10.67 11.67
CA LEU A 602 13.84 11.04 10.70
C LEU A 602 14.39 9.81 9.98
N HIS A 603 14.81 8.80 10.74
CA HIS A 603 15.40 7.58 10.19
C HIS A 603 15.41 6.43 11.19
N THR A 604 15.38 5.19 10.68
CA THR A 604 15.57 3.98 11.49
C THR A 604 16.58 3.05 10.83
N PHE A 605 17.55 2.59 11.62
CA PHE A 605 18.41 1.48 11.28
C PHE A 605 17.88 0.19 11.92
N ASN A 606 17.88 -0.89 11.13
CA ASN A 606 17.63 -2.25 11.62
C ASN A 606 18.95 -3.01 11.56
N THR A 607 19.32 -3.66 12.67
CA THR A 607 20.58 -4.37 12.84
C THR A 607 20.41 -5.55 13.80
N THR A 608 21.49 -6.21 14.15
CA THR A 608 21.53 -7.20 15.22
C THR A 608 22.72 -6.84 16.10
N PHE A 609 22.43 -6.39 17.32
CA PHE A 609 23.50 -6.02 18.24
C PHE A 609 24.20 -7.27 18.75
N THR A 610 25.52 -7.32 18.58
CA THR A 610 26.35 -8.45 19.06
C THR A 610 27.01 -8.15 20.40
N GLU A 611 27.06 -6.87 20.78
CA GLU A 611 27.75 -6.35 21.96
C GLU A 611 26.96 -5.21 22.59
N PRO A 612 27.24 -4.82 23.85
CA PRO A 612 26.68 -3.63 24.46
C PRO A 612 26.95 -2.36 23.64
N VAL A 613 25.92 -1.56 23.44
CA VAL A 613 25.99 -0.29 22.72
C VAL A 613 25.88 0.90 23.66
N TYR A 614 26.45 2.02 23.24
CA TYR A 614 26.57 3.26 23.99
C TYR A 614 26.12 4.42 23.13
N ALA A 615 25.58 5.47 23.76
CA ALA A 615 25.39 6.74 23.10
C ALA A 615 26.77 7.42 22.89
N GLY A 616 26.96 8.04 21.73
CA GLY A 616 28.19 8.72 21.37
C GLY A 616 27.92 10.02 20.63
N PHE A 617 28.84 10.96 20.78
CA PHE A 617 28.71 12.31 20.24
C PHE A 617 29.98 12.78 19.57
N ARG A 618 29.85 13.37 18.39
CA ARG A 618 30.92 14.14 17.73
C ARG A 618 30.52 15.59 17.63
N VAL A 619 31.39 16.50 18.04
CA VAL A 619 31.11 17.94 18.05
C VAL A 619 32.14 18.62 17.16
N LYS A 620 31.70 19.31 16.10
CA LYS A 620 32.58 20.10 15.22
C LYS A 620 32.97 21.44 15.88
N PRO A 621 33.94 22.18 15.31
CA PRO A 621 34.22 23.55 15.74
C PRO A 621 32.95 24.40 15.86
N ASP A 622 32.93 25.29 16.86
CA ASP A 622 31.83 26.21 17.19
C ASP A 622 30.46 25.53 17.44
N SER A 623 30.47 24.24 17.78
CA SER A 623 29.27 23.44 18.00
C SER A 623 29.16 22.97 19.45
N SER A 624 27.96 22.64 19.89
CA SER A 624 27.71 22.09 21.22
C SER A 624 26.54 21.10 21.23
N ILE A 625 26.52 20.24 22.25
CA ILE A 625 25.43 19.32 22.56
C ILE A 625 25.10 19.43 24.05
N HIS A 626 23.82 19.43 24.37
CA HIS A 626 23.30 19.35 25.72
C HIS A 626 22.33 18.15 25.84
N LEU A 627 22.61 17.23 26.76
CA LEU A 627 21.74 16.11 27.11
C LEU A 627 20.56 16.63 27.92
N CYS A 628 19.35 16.46 27.40
CA CYS A 628 18.15 16.95 28.09
C CYS A 628 17.84 16.09 29.33
N ALA A 629 17.39 16.75 30.39
CA ALA A 629 16.78 16.08 31.54
C ALA A 629 15.40 15.49 31.17
N ASP A 630 14.87 14.62 32.04
CA ASP A 630 13.53 14.09 31.85
C ASP A 630 12.51 15.23 32.01
N SER A 631 11.83 15.59 30.92
CA SER A 631 10.75 16.57 30.92
C SER A 631 9.44 15.85 31.28
N GLU A 632 9.10 15.77 32.58
CA GLU A 632 7.86 15.12 33.04
C GLU A 632 6.61 15.54 32.25
#